data_AF-A0A962U346-F1
#
_entry.id   AF-A0A962U346-F1
#
_cell.length_a   1.000
_cell.length_b   1.000
_cell.length_c   1.000
_cell.angle_alpha   90.00
_cell.angle_beta   90.00
_cell.angle_gamma   90.00
#
_symmetry.space_group_name_H-M   'P 1'
#
loop_
_entity.id
_entity.type
_entity.pdbx_description
1 polymer ?
#
loop_
_entity_poly.entity_id
_entity_poly.type
_entity_poly.pdbx_seq_one_letter_code
_entity_poly.pdbx_strand_id
1 'polypeptide(L)' 'MIDNPLNRIKVKRGSDLPHAKLSEDDVALIRKLIAVREDLKRQASELTNAKIAEKFGMHVRSIDRIAGGESWTHVE' A
#
# COMPACT_ATOMS: atom_id res chain seq x y z
N MET A 1 -28.26 -13.82 -12.20
CA MET A 1 -28.60 -12.61 -12.97
C MET A 1 -27.45 -12.38 -13.94
N ILE A 2 -27.64 -12.66 -15.24
CA ILE A 2 -26.57 -12.55 -16.24
C ILE A 2 -26.48 -11.07 -16.63
N ASP A 3 -25.30 -10.46 -16.43
CA ASP A 3 -25.06 -9.06 -16.76
C ASP A 3 -25.10 -8.88 -18.29
N ASN A 4 -26.21 -8.37 -18.81
CA ASN A 4 -26.37 -8.08 -20.22
C ASN A 4 -25.59 -6.80 -20.57
N PRO A 5 -24.62 -6.84 -21.49
CA PRO A 5 -23.81 -5.66 -21.85
C PRO A 5 -24.65 -4.48 -22.35
N LEU A 6 -25.83 -4.71 -22.92
CA LEU A 6 -26.75 -3.64 -23.36
C LEU A 6 -27.40 -2.87 -22.20
N ASN A 7 -27.49 -3.47 -21.00
CA ASN A 7 -27.99 -2.79 -19.80
C ASN A 7 -26.94 -1.84 -19.20
N ARG A 8 -25.66 -1.98 -19.56
CA ARG A 8 -24.61 -1.06 -19.10
C ARG A 8 -24.74 0.33 -19.73
N ILE A 9 -25.32 0.40 -20.93
CA ILE A 9 -25.50 1.65 -21.70
C ILE A 9 -26.75 2.42 -21.26
N LYS A 10 -27.80 1.72 -20.79
CA LYS A 10 -29.11 2.33 -20.49
C LYS A 10 -29.25 2.92 -19.08
N VAL A 11 -28.32 2.66 -18.17
CA VAL A 11 -28.45 3.02 -16.75
C VAL A 11 -27.34 4.01 -16.38
N LYS A 12 -27.69 5.12 -15.72
CA LYS A 12 -26.73 6.08 -15.15
C LYS A 12 -25.80 5.36 -14.16
N ARG A 13 -24.50 5.62 -14.23
CA ARG A 13 -23.47 4.98 -13.39
C ARG A 13 -22.42 5.99 -12.98
N GLY A 14 -21.63 5.67 -11.96
CA GLY A 14 -20.51 6.53 -11.54
C GLY A 14 -20.98 7.92 -11.19
N SER A 15 -20.29 8.95 -11.68
CA SER A 15 -20.62 10.36 -11.45
C SER A 15 -21.96 10.79 -12.02
N ASP A 16 -22.55 10.04 -12.96
CA ASP A 16 -23.85 10.37 -13.54
C ASP A 16 -25.01 10.16 -12.55
N LEU A 17 -24.76 9.51 -11.40
CA LEU A 17 -25.73 9.33 -10.34
C LEU A 17 -25.79 10.57 -9.45
N PRO A 18 -26.99 11.10 -9.11
CA PRO A 18 -27.13 12.34 -8.34
C PRO A 18 -26.61 12.25 -6.89
N HIS A 19 -26.41 11.03 -6.38
CA HIS A 19 -25.87 10.75 -5.05
C HIS A 19 -24.42 10.26 -5.09
N ALA A 20 -23.79 10.25 -6.27
CA ALA A 20 -22.38 9.92 -6.39
C ALA A 20 -21.53 10.97 -5.69
N LYS A 21 -20.64 10.51 -4.80
CA LYS A 21 -19.71 11.36 -4.06
C LYS A 21 -18.33 11.42 -4.69
N LEU A 22 -18.10 10.63 -5.74
CA LEU A 22 -16.83 10.48 -6.42
C LEU A 22 -17.05 10.62 -7.93
N SER A 23 -16.13 11.32 -8.56
CA SER A 23 -15.95 11.30 -10.02
C SER A 23 -15.15 10.08 -10.46
N GLU A 24 -15.17 9.79 -11.75
CA GLU A 24 -14.33 8.76 -12.36
C GLU A 24 -12.83 9.08 -12.16
N ASP A 25 -12.46 10.36 -12.19
CA ASP A 25 -11.10 10.83 -11.93
C ASP A 25 -10.68 10.54 -10.49
N ASP A 26 -11.57 10.73 -9.51
CA ASP A 26 -11.30 10.36 -8.12
C ASP A 26 -11.07 8.86 -7.99
N VAL A 27 -11.93 8.04 -8.64
CA VAL A 27 -11.78 6.58 -8.63
C VAL A 27 -10.48 6.15 -9.31
N ALA A 28 -10.08 6.81 -10.41
CA ALA A 28 -8.82 6.55 -11.08
C ALA A 28 -7.63 6.90 -10.19
N LEU A 29 -7.67 8.03 -9.48
CA LEU A 29 -6.65 8.45 -8.54
C LEU A 29 -6.56 7.47 -7.35
N ILE A 30 -7.69 7.09 -6.75
CA ILE A 30 -7.74 6.11 -5.66
C ILE A 30 -7.08 4.80 -6.08
N ARG A 31 -7.36 4.31 -7.30
CA ARG A 31 -6.73 3.09 -7.82
C ARG A 31 -5.21 3.24 -7.97
N LYS A 32 -4.74 4.38 -8.47
CA LYS A 32 -3.29 4.68 -8.54
C LYS A 32 -2.66 4.68 -7.15
N LEU A 33 -3.29 5.33 -6.17
CA LEU A 33 -2.80 5.37 -4.79
C LEU A 33 -2.77 3.98 -4.14
N ILE A 34 -3.78 3.14 -4.39
CA ILE A 34 -3.78 1.75 -3.93
C ILE A 34 -2.60 0.98 -4.55
N ALA A 35 -2.37 1.12 -5.86
CA ALA A 35 -1.25 0.45 -6.51
C ALA A 35 0.10 0.88 -5.92
N VAL A 36 0.31 2.18 -5.69
CA VAL A 36 1.50 2.71 -5.02
C VAL A 36 1.64 2.16 -3.60
N ARG A 37 0.55 2.12 -2.84
CA ARG A 37 0.56 1.58 -1.46
C ARG A 37 0.97 0.12 -1.45
N GLU A 38 0.45 -0.71 -2.35
CA GLU A 38 0.79 -2.14 -2.38
C GLU A 38 2.25 -2.36 -2.83
N ASP A 39 2.78 -1.53 -3.73
CA ASP A 39 4.20 -1.56 -4.08
C ASP A 39 5.09 -1.18 -2.88
N LEU A 40 4.77 -0.09 -2.17
CA LEU A 40 5.50 0.33 -0.98
C LEU A 40 5.45 -0.73 0.13
N LYS A 41 4.30 -1.41 0.33
CA LYS A 41 4.20 -2.52 1.28
C LYS A 41 5.12 -3.67 0.92
N ARG A 42 5.19 -4.03 -0.36
CA ARG A 42 6.10 -5.07 -0.85
C ARG A 42 7.56 -4.68 -0.63
N GLN A 43 7.92 -3.43 -0.89
CA GLN A 43 9.27 -2.94 -0.61
C GLN A 43 9.57 -2.96 0.90
N ALA A 44 8.62 -2.52 1.73
CA ALA A 44 8.77 -2.52 3.18
C ALA A 44 8.92 -3.93 3.78
N SER A 45 8.25 -4.95 3.21
CA SER A 45 8.42 -6.34 3.68
C SER A 45 9.84 -6.88 3.47
N GLU A 46 10.60 -6.32 2.53
CA GLU A 46 12.00 -6.67 2.30
C GLU A 46 12.97 -5.94 3.24
N LEU A 47 12.49 -4.93 3.97
CA LEU A 47 13.27 -4.10 4.88
C LEU A 47 12.94 -4.35 6.36
N THR A 48 12.38 -5.52 6.67
CA THR A 48 12.12 -5.91 8.07
C THR A 48 13.41 -6.10 8.85
N ASN A 49 13.37 -5.91 10.17
CA ASN A 49 14.52 -6.14 11.05
C ASN A 49 15.10 -7.56 10.90
N ALA A 50 14.27 -8.56 10.60
CA ALA A 50 14.71 -9.92 10.30
C ALA A 50 15.55 -10.02 9.02
N LYS A 51 15.10 -9.39 7.92
CA LYS A 51 15.86 -9.33 6.65
C LYS A 51 17.17 -8.55 6.82
N ILE A 52 17.14 -7.47 7.59
CA ILE A 52 18.33 -6.69 7.91
C ILE A 52 19.30 -7.56 8.73
N ALA A 53 18.81 -8.27 9.75
CA ALA A 53 19.62 -9.16 10.56
C ALA A 53 20.28 -10.27 9.72
N GLU A 54 19.54 -10.89 8.81
CA GLU A 54 20.06 -11.88 7.85
C GLU A 54 21.18 -11.28 6.98
N LYS A 55 20.96 -10.10 6.40
CA LYS A 55 21.94 -9.41 5.54
C LYS A 55 23.27 -9.14 6.25
N PHE A 56 23.24 -8.88 7.55
CA PHE A 56 24.43 -8.60 8.36
C PHE A 56 24.94 -9.82 9.16
N GLY A 57 24.30 -10.99 9.05
CA GLY A 57 24.65 -12.19 9.82
C GLY A 57 24.48 -12.00 11.34
N MET A 58 23.51 -11.18 11.76
CA MET A 58 23.27 -10.83 13.16
C MET A 58 21.97 -11.44 13.69
N HIS A 59 21.82 -11.46 15.01
CA HIS A 59 20.54 -11.79 15.64
C HIS A 59 19.58 -10.59 15.58
N VAL A 60 18.28 -10.83 15.32
CA VAL A 60 17.25 -9.78 15.16
C VAL A 60 17.23 -8.79 16.33
N ARG A 61 17.38 -9.29 17.56
CA ARG A 61 17.43 -8.46 18.78
C ARG A 61 18.52 -7.37 18.75
N SER A 62 19.63 -7.60 18.06
CA SER A 62 20.69 -6.58 17.91
C SER A 62 20.22 -5.46 16.99
N ILE A 63 19.53 -5.79 15.90
CA ILE A 63 18.92 -4.81 15.00
C ILE A 63 17.81 -4.03 15.72
N ASP A 64 16.95 -4.70 16.50
CA ASP A 64 15.89 -4.03 17.27
C ASP A 64 16.46 -2.98 18.24
N ARG A 65 17.57 -3.30 18.93
CA ARG A 65 18.24 -2.36 19.84
C ARG A 65 18.87 -1.18 19.14
N ILE A 66 19.44 -1.38 17.95
CA ILE A 66 19.99 -0.29 17.13
C ILE A 66 18.83 0.59 16.64
N ALA A 67 17.78 -0.01 16.06
CA ALA A 67 16.62 0.70 15.54
C ALA A 67 15.85 1.47 16.62
N GLY A 68 15.78 0.93 17.84
CA GLY A 68 15.16 1.58 19.00
C GLY A 68 16.05 2.61 19.70
N GLY A 69 17.32 2.78 19.28
CA GLY A 69 18.26 3.69 19.94
C GLY A 69 18.69 3.23 21.34
N GLU A 70 18.59 1.94 21.66
CA GLU A 70 19.06 1.36 22.93
C GLU A 70 20.57 1.04 22.90
N SER A 71 21.15 0.92 21.70
CA SER A 71 22.54 0.55 21.47
C SER A 71 23.10 1.33 20.29
N TRP A 72 24.44 1.45 20.22
CA TRP A 72 25.14 2.21 19.17
C TRP A 72 24.69 3.68 19.06
N THR A 73 24.22 4.27 20.16
CA THR A 73 23.68 5.64 20.22
C THR A 73 24.67 6.76 19.90
N HIS A 74 25.95 6.44 19.77
CA HIS A 74 27.00 7.38 19.41
C HIS A 74 27.19 7.52 17.88
N VAL A 75 26.45 6.74 17.08
CA VAL A 75 26.47 6.79 15.61
C VAL A 75 25.18 7.46 15.13
N GLU A 76 25.31 8.47 14.28
CA GLU A 76 24.19 9.18 13.61
C GLU A 76 24.04 8.76 12.15
#